data_AF-A0A0F9C4M4-F1
#
_entry.id   AF-A0A0F9C4M4-F1
#
_cell.length_a   1.000
_cell.length_b   1.000
_cell.length_c   1.000
_cell.angle_alpha   90.00
_cell.angle_beta   90.00
_cell.angle_gamma   90.00
#
_symmetry.space_group_name_H-M   'P 1'
#
loop_
_entity.id
_entity.type
_entity.pdbx_description
1 polymer ?
#
loop_
_entity_poly.entity_id
_entity_poly.type
_entity_poly.pdbx_seq_one_letter_code
_entity_poly.pdbx_strand_id
1 'polypeptide(L)'
;AMTLLIEHQTGYGGDGDLLYNEGRGTLRSYAECKVDYFTERYFVRMIRWAMGTWSVDPGRVSGGQHDSGPLHLGIRHPEIFGRIFLGNYTASYAYTWAPPSRGLPTVLGPRALARTTRGEPAWDVLDLLWYLRQDPGKDIPLIWGGSNVGKERGHTSEFGWQDDPRGWAALQRARQPFVISWGLNSADPGGTLGYQRIAPEIARRLASRRWVSTIPAFSNCSLDDNPGNGDPTDGDSCGQMNGYLLWADDGHVDTQAKWEMTVWVVGSSPERECTVDLTPRHCKRFKPPPGRKYTWTNTSLATGASVQAGTAVADRWGLVTLKGLRVDKGKNRISIQRQ
;
A
#
# COMPACT_ATOMS: atom_id res chain seq x y z
N ALA A 1 8.62 23.20 -9.48
CA ALA A 1 8.72 22.38 -8.25
C ALA A 1 9.31 21.02 -8.62
N MET A 2 10.15 20.44 -7.77
CA MET A 2 10.87 19.19 -8.03
C MET A 2 10.16 17.97 -7.44
N THR A 3 10.41 16.80 -8.00
CA THR A 3 10.04 15.49 -7.44
C THR A 3 11.17 15.02 -6.52
N LEU A 4 10.83 14.51 -5.33
CA LEU A 4 11.80 13.89 -4.44
C LEU A 4 11.56 12.37 -4.41
N LEU A 5 12.51 11.63 -4.99
CA LEU A 5 12.54 10.17 -4.89
C LEU A 5 13.45 9.79 -3.73
N ILE A 6 12.92 9.00 -2.81
CA ILE A 6 13.67 8.49 -1.65
C ILE A 6 13.97 7.03 -1.90
N GLU A 7 15.21 6.77 -2.28
CA GLU A 7 15.77 5.43 -2.34
C GLU A 7 16.49 5.16 -1.03
N HIS A 8 16.06 4.09 -0.36
CA HIS A 8 16.75 3.57 0.80
C HIS A 8 16.89 2.07 0.60
N GLN A 9 18.13 1.65 0.38
CA GLN A 9 18.46 0.24 0.31
C GLN A 9 18.62 -0.29 1.73
N THR A 10 17.54 -0.81 2.32
CA THR A 10 17.70 -1.61 3.53
C THR A 10 18.17 -2.99 3.10
N GLY A 11 19.41 -3.33 3.40
CA GLY A 11 19.85 -4.72 3.32
C GLY A 11 18.86 -5.61 4.06
N TYR A 12 18.50 -6.74 3.45
CA TYR A 12 17.52 -7.67 3.99
C TYR A 12 17.95 -8.14 5.39
N GLY A 13 17.24 -7.67 6.40
CA GLY A 13 17.35 -8.14 7.77
C GLY A 13 18.61 -7.71 8.53
N GLY A 14 18.97 -6.42 8.58
CA GLY A 14 19.78 -5.92 9.70
C GLY A 14 20.76 -4.77 9.45
N ASP A 15 20.87 -4.30 8.20
CA ASP A 15 21.87 -3.27 7.83
C ASP A 15 21.24 -1.91 7.47
N GLY A 16 19.91 -1.80 7.49
CA GLY A 16 19.17 -0.56 7.17
C GLY A 16 18.03 -0.28 8.14
N ASP A 17 18.18 -0.68 9.41
CA ASP A 17 17.03 -0.77 10.30
C ASP A 17 16.46 0.60 10.61
N LEU A 18 15.16 0.78 10.37
CA LEU A 18 14.41 1.96 10.84
C LEU A 18 14.50 2.13 12.36
N LEU A 19 14.82 1.03 13.06
CA LEU A 19 14.86 0.91 14.49
C LEU A 19 15.87 -0.16 14.92
N TYR A 20 16.63 0.09 15.99
CA TYR A 20 17.54 -0.91 16.57
C TYR A 20 17.55 -0.83 18.08
N ASN A 21 17.98 -1.92 18.72
CA ASN A 21 18.08 -1.99 20.18
C ASN A 21 19.24 -1.12 20.68
N GLU A 22 18.97 -0.19 21.59
CA GLU A 22 19.99 0.71 22.16
C GLU A 22 21.11 -0.03 22.93
N GLY A 23 20.86 -1.28 23.32
CA GLY A 23 21.86 -2.15 23.95
C GLY A 23 22.81 -2.82 22.96
N ARG A 24 22.53 -2.73 21.64
CA ARG A 24 23.35 -3.35 20.59
C ARG A 24 24.77 -2.80 20.65
N GLY A 25 25.76 -3.70 20.73
CA GLY A 25 27.18 -3.33 20.83
C GLY A 25 27.58 -2.80 22.22
N THR A 26 26.74 -2.97 23.23
CA THR A 26 27.03 -2.59 24.63
C THR A 26 27.01 -3.81 25.54
N LEU A 27 27.38 -3.63 26.83
CA LEU A 27 27.27 -4.66 27.87
C LEU A 27 25.89 -4.66 28.57
N ARG A 28 24.94 -3.83 28.13
CA ARG A 28 23.62 -3.72 28.76
C ARG A 28 22.74 -4.92 28.43
N SER A 29 21.90 -5.33 29.38
CA SER A 29 20.93 -6.40 29.15
C SER A 29 19.84 -5.93 28.19
N TYR A 30 19.42 -6.78 27.25
CA TYR A 30 18.26 -6.51 26.40
C TYR A 30 16.97 -6.25 27.18
N ALA A 31 16.86 -6.75 28.42
CA ALA A 31 15.71 -6.46 29.29
C ALA A 31 15.69 -5.01 29.81
N GLU A 32 16.85 -4.36 29.87
CA GLU A 32 17.03 -2.98 30.33
C GLU A 32 17.06 -1.97 29.17
N CYS A 33 17.04 -2.48 27.94
CA CYS A 33 17.15 -1.67 26.73
C CYS A 33 15.82 -1.57 25.99
N LYS A 34 15.70 -0.56 25.14
CA LYS A 34 14.58 -0.38 24.21
C LYS A 34 15.07 -0.40 22.78
N VAL A 35 14.17 -0.81 21.90
CA VAL A 35 14.34 -0.66 20.46
C VAL A 35 13.83 0.72 20.08
N ASP A 36 14.68 1.55 19.52
CA ASP A 36 14.35 2.94 19.22
C ASP A 36 14.51 3.26 17.73
N TYR A 37 13.72 4.23 17.27
CA TYR A 37 13.56 4.64 15.87
C TYR A 37 14.66 5.62 15.41
N PHE A 38 15.92 5.37 15.79
CA PHE A 38 17.03 6.30 15.51
C PHE A 38 17.15 6.63 14.03
N THR A 39 17.18 5.58 13.19
CA THR A 39 17.36 5.69 11.74
C THR A 39 16.13 6.30 11.07
N GLU A 40 14.92 5.91 11.47
CA GLU A 40 13.68 6.53 11.00
C GLU A 40 13.66 8.04 11.29
N ARG A 41 13.99 8.46 12.52
CA ARG A 41 14.09 9.89 12.87
C ARG A 41 15.15 10.62 12.05
N TYR A 42 16.30 9.99 11.81
CA TYR A 42 17.34 10.55 10.96
C TYR A 42 16.83 10.77 9.53
N PHE A 43 16.21 9.76 8.91
CA PHE A 43 15.66 9.88 7.56
C PHE A 43 14.58 10.94 7.48
N VAL A 44 13.62 10.95 8.41
CA VAL A 44 12.56 11.97 8.44
C VAL A 44 13.16 13.37 8.55
N ARG A 45 14.20 13.55 9.37
CA ARG A 45 14.90 14.83 9.49
C ARG A 45 15.57 15.23 8.18
N MET A 46 16.27 14.30 7.52
CA MET A 46 16.94 14.55 6.24
C MET A 46 15.94 14.88 5.12
N ILE A 47 14.83 14.15 5.04
CA ILE A 47 13.76 14.40 4.07
C ILE A 47 13.15 15.79 4.29
N ARG A 48 12.81 16.13 5.54
CA ARG A 48 12.23 17.45 5.86
C ARG A 48 13.22 18.58 5.61
N TRP A 49 14.50 18.39 5.93
CA TRP A 49 15.55 19.33 5.58
C TRP A 49 15.61 19.54 4.05
N ALA A 50 15.57 18.45 3.28
CA ALA A 50 15.56 18.53 1.82
C ALA A 50 14.33 19.29 1.29
N MET A 51 13.14 18.95 1.78
CA MET A 51 11.90 19.64 1.41
C MET A 51 11.87 21.13 1.81
N GLY A 52 12.59 21.52 2.86
CA GLY A 52 12.73 22.92 3.27
C GLY A 52 13.82 23.69 2.53
N THR A 53 14.85 22.99 2.04
CA THR A 53 15.98 23.57 1.32
C THR A 53 15.65 23.78 -0.16
N TRP A 54 14.86 22.87 -0.73
CA TRP A 54 14.55 22.82 -2.14
C TRP A 54 13.04 22.94 -2.39
N SER A 55 12.64 23.51 -3.52
CA SER A 55 11.24 23.66 -3.93
C SER A 55 10.60 22.33 -4.36
N VAL A 56 10.56 21.35 -3.45
CA VAL A 56 9.96 20.02 -3.62
C VAL A 56 8.43 20.15 -3.62
N ASP A 57 7.75 19.51 -4.57
CA ASP A 57 6.29 19.36 -4.52
C ASP A 57 5.94 18.25 -3.52
N PRO A 58 5.26 18.54 -2.40
CA PRO A 58 4.91 17.51 -1.41
C PRO A 58 3.99 16.43 -1.99
N GLY A 59 3.27 16.73 -3.08
CA GLY A 59 2.51 15.72 -3.82
C GLY A 59 3.35 14.77 -4.66
N ARG A 60 4.66 14.97 -4.77
CA ARG A 60 5.57 14.17 -5.60
C ARG A 60 6.75 13.62 -4.78
N VAL A 61 6.49 13.34 -3.52
CA VAL A 61 7.43 12.61 -2.66
C VAL A 61 7.03 11.13 -2.68
N SER A 62 7.96 10.27 -3.10
CA SER A 62 7.74 8.83 -3.17
C SER A 62 8.91 8.04 -2.61
N GLY A 63 8.61 6.91 -1.98
CA GLY A 63 9.61 5.94 -1.55
C GLY A 63 9.71 4.78 -2.54
N GLY A 64 10.92 4.27 -2.77
CA GLY A 64 11.17 3.00 -3.46
C GLY A 64 11.39 3.12 -4.96
N GLN A 65 12.34 2.31 -5.46
CA GLN A 65 12.55 2.02 -6.89
C GLN A 65 13.04 0.58 -7.11
N HIS A 66 13.72 -0.02 -6.14
CA HIS A 66 14.24 -1.40 -6.26
C HIS A 66 13.91 -2.29 -5.04
N ASP A 67 13.82 -1.72 -3.84
CA ASP A 67 13.73 -2.48 -2.59
C ASP A 67 12.51 -2.06 -1.74
N SER A 68 12.07 -2.95 -0.84
CA SER A 68 10.99 -2.74 0.14
C SER A 68 11.37 -1.83 1.32
N GLY A 69 12.63 -1.40 1.43
CA GLY A 69 13.10 -0.57 2.55
C GLY A 69 12.28 0.69 2.85
N PRO A 70 11.76 1.40 1.83
CA PRO A 70 10.88 2.55 2.04
C PRO A 70 9.45 2.19 2.45
N LEU A 71 9.06 0.90 2.44
CA LEU A 71 7.70 0.48 2.83
C LEU A 71 7.39 0.86 4.26
N HIS A 72 8.19 0.39 5.22
CA HIS A 72 7.92 0.64 6.64
C HIS A 72 8.09 2.10 7.04
N LEU A 73 9.05 2.81 6.42
CA LEU A 73 9.17 4.25 6.60
C LEU A 73 7.94 4.96 6.05
N GLY A 74 7.55 4.62 4.82
CA GLY A 74 6.47 5.28 4.11
C GLY A 74 5.11 5.09 4.76
N ILE A 75 4.74 3.87 5.16
CA ILE A 75 3.44 3.60 5.80
C ILE A 75 3.32 4.29 7.16
N ARG A 76 4.44 4.59 7.84
CA ARG A 76 4.47 5.34 9.10
C ARG A 76 4.42 6.85 8.89
N HIS A 77 4.83 7.33 7.73
CA HIS A 77 4.90 8.73 7.37
C HIS A 77 4.01 9.12 6.16
N PRO A 78 2.69 8.86 6.20
CA PRO A 78 1.78 9.28 5.12
C PRO A 78 1.71 10.81 4.95
N GLU A 79 2.21 11.59 5.91
CA GLU A 79 2.38 13.04 5.79
C GLU A 79 3.56 13.45 4.91
N ILE A 80 4.50 12.54 4.65
CA ILE A 80 5.67 12.74 3.78
C ILE A 80 5.45 12.06 2.44
N PHE A 81 4.99 10.81 2.45
CA PHE A 81 4.94 9.97 1.25
C PHE A 81 3.54 9.95 0.65
N GLY A 82 3.44 10.30 -0.63
CA GLY A 82 2.21 10.14 -1.40
C GLY A 82 1.98 8.72 -1.90
N ARG A 83 3.08 8.03 -2.18
CA ARG A 83 3.12 6.65 -2.63
C ARG A 83 4.40 5.95 -2.21
N ILE A 84 4.37 4.64 -2.25
CA ILE A 84 5.51 3.75 -2.09
C ILE A 84 5.51 2.77 -3.25
N PHE A 85 6.64 2.63 -3.93
CA PHE A 85 6.88 1.53 -4.82
C PHE A 85 7.39 0.31 -4.04
N LEU A 86 6.70 -0.81 -4.17
CA LEU A 86 7.11 -2.12 -3.65
C LEU A 86 7.90 -2.86 -4.74
N GLY A 87 9.21 -3.01 -4.54
CA GLY A 87 10.09 -3.75 -5.45
C GLY A 87 10.02 -5.27 -5.29
N ASN A 88 11.14 -5.94 -5.59
CA ASN A 88 11.25 -7.42 -5.57
C ASN A 88 11.19 -8.07 -4.18
N TYR A 89 10.92 -7.27 -3.15
CA TYR A 89 11.00 -7.68 -1.75
C TYR A 89 9.65 -7.63 -1.09
N THR A 90 9.58 -8.21 0.10
CA THR A 90 8.31 -8.57 0.69
C THR A 90 7.44 -7.38 1.09
N ALA A 91 6.13 -7.54 0.91
CA ALA A 91 5.08 -6.65 1.37
C ALA A 91 4.90 -6.68 2.90
N SER A 92 5.41 -7.67 3.60
CA SER A 92 5.35 -7.75 5.06
C SER A 92 6.55 -8.48 5.65
N TYR A 93 7.03 -8.06 6.83
CA TYR A 93 8.11 -8.78 7.53
C TYR A 93 7.56 -9.49 8.77
N ALA A 94 6.77 -10.53 8.55
CA ALA A 94 6.28 -11.35 9.64
C ALA A 94 7.32 -12.43 9.98
N TYR A 95 8.10 -12.22 11.05
CA TYR A 95 9.17 -13.12 11.50
C TYR A 95 8.79 -14.61 11.53
N THR A 96 7.53 -14.90 11.85
CA THR A 96 7.00 -16.28 11.95
C THR A 96 7.13 -17.05 10.62
N TRP A 97 7.14 -16.36 9.48
CA TRP A 97 7.04 -16.97 8.15
C TRP A 97 8.28 -16.73 7.28
N ALA A 98 8.88 -15.55 7.39
CA ALA A 98 10.17 -15.23 6.81
C ALA A 98 11.15 -14.96 7.94
N PRO A 99 11.78 -16.00 8.55
CA PRO A 99 12.84 -15.76 9.50
C PRO A 99 13.91 -14.95 8.75
N PRO A 100 14.15 -13.70 9.17
CA PRO A 100 15.10 -12.82 8.53
C PRO A 100 16.45 -13.52 8.52
N SER A 101 17.31 -13.05 7.61
CA SER A 101 18.75 -13.28 7.75
C SER A 101 19.17 -13.00 9.21
N ARG A 102 20.31 -13.55 9.63
CA ARG A 102 20.78 -13.47 11.02
C ARG A 102 20.78 -12.05 11.63
N GLY A 103 20.60 -10.98 10.86
CA GLY A 103 20.68 -9.62 11.36
C GLY A 103 19.47 -9.13 12.18
N LEU A 104 18.18 -9.39 11.90
CA LEU A 104 17.12 -8.85 12.79
C LEU A 104 17.26 -9.29 14.27
N PRO A 105 17.59 -10.55 14.60
CA PRO A 105 17.94 -10.91 15.98
C PRO A 105 19.13 -10.14 16.54
N THR A 106 20.17 -9.86 15.74
CA THR A 106 21.34 -9.08 16.20
C THR A 106 21.03 -7.59 16.37
N VAL A 107 20.00 -7.10 15.67
CA VAL A 107 19.54 -5.72 15.69
C VAL A 107 18.59 -5.45 16.84
N LEU A 108 17.55 -6.27 16.96
CA LEU A 108 16.42 -6.05 17.87
C LEU A 108 16.64 -6.73 19.22
N GLY A 109 17.46 -7.77 19.25
CA GLY A 109 17.59 -8.66 20.39
C GLY A 109 16.47 -9.71 20.46
N PRO A 110 16.42 -10.49 21.55
CA PRO A 110 15.47 -11.58 21.72
C PRO A 110 14.02 -11.12 21.61
N ARG A 111 13.19 -11.83 20.83
CA ARG A 111 11.78 -11.47 20.58
C ARG A 111 10.96 -11.28 21.84
N ALA A 112 11.16 -12.12 22.84
CA ALA A 112 10.45 -12.01 24.12
C ALA A 112 10.71 -10.68 24.85
N LEU A 113 11.91 -10.10 24.69
CA LEU A 113 12.37 -8.92 25.43
C LEU A 113 12.31 -7.62 24.63
N ALA A 114 12.46 -7.70 23.30
CA ALA A 114 12.53 -6.53 22.44
C ALA A 114 11.22 -5.74 22.46
N ARG A 115 11.27 -4.51 22.99
CA ARG A 115 10.15 -3.56 23.02
C ARG A 115 10.58 -2.23 22.45
N THR A 116 9.69 -1.58 21.71
CA THR A 116 9.94 -0.23 21.22
C THR A 116 10.01 0.77 22.38
N THR A 117 10.47 1.99 22.13
CA THR A 117 10.38 3.10 23.10
C THR A 117 8.94 3.44 23.51
N ARG A 118 7.94 2.94 22.77
CA ARG A 118 6.50 3.05 23.08
C ARG A 118 5.93 1.81 23.78
N GLY A 119 6.75 0.79 24.02
CA GLY A 119 6.33 -0.46 24.66
C GLY A 119 5.73 -1.51 23.72
N GLU A 120 5.71 -1.26 22.40
CA GLU A 120 5.20 -2.23 21.42
C GLU A 120 6.19 -3.39 21.22
N PRO A 121 5.74 -4.59 20.82
CA PRO A 121 6.66 -5.66 20.42
C PRO A 121 7.48 -5.24 19.20
N ALA A 122 8.80 -5.07 19.36
CA ALA A 122 9.64 -4.48 18.32
C ALA A 122 9.76 -5.34 17.05
N TRP A 123 9.48 -6.63 17.14
CA TRP A 123 9.42 -7.53 15.99
C TRP A 123 8.15 -7.33 15.17
N ASP A 124 7.04 -7.05 15.83
CA ASP A 124 5.74 -6.98 15.18
C ASP A 124 5.53 -5.61 14.51
N VAL A 125 6.26 -4.56 14.92
CA VAL A 125 6.13 -3.25 14.26
C VAL A 125 6.59 -3.26 12.80
N LEU A 126 7.41 -4.24 12.39
CA LEU A 126 7.84 -4.47 11.01
C LEU A 126 6.85 -5.37 10.23
N ASP A 127 5.82 -5.90 10.85
CA ASP A 127 4.76 -6.65 10.16
C ASP A 127 3.69 -5.66 9.68
N LEU A 128 3.48 -5.57 8.36
CA LEU A 128 2.45 -4.72 7.75
C LEU A 128 1.05 -5.09 8.26
N LEU A 129 0.78 -6.39 8.43
CA LEU A 129 -0.50 -6.87 8.93
C LEU A 129 -0.72 -6.41 10.38
N TRP A 130 0.30 -6.52 11.23
CA TRP A 130 0.23 -6.02 12.60
C TRP A 130 -0.01 -4.50 12.62
N TYR A 131 0.73 -3.76 11.80
CA TYR A 131 0.64 -2.30 11.72
C TYR A 131 -0.77 -1.83 11.31
N LEU A 132 -1.31 -2.41 10.23
CA LEU A 132 -2.65 -2.07 9.73
C LEU A 132 -3.77 -2.48 10.70
N ARG A 133 -3.56 -3.49 11.54
CA ARG A 133 -4.52 -3.90 12.57
C ARG A 133 -4.62 -2.94 13.74
N GLN A 134 -3.57 -2.17 14.03
CA GLN A 134 -3.60 -1.20 15.13
C GLN A 134 -4.56 -0.05 14.84
N ASP A 135 -4.58 0.43 13.60
CA ASP A 135 -5.47 1.49 13.15
C ASP A 135 -5.78 1.38 11.65
N PRO A 136 -6.79 0.57 11.27
CA PRO A 136 -7.25 0.45 9.88
C PRO A 136 -7.75 1.79 9.28
N GLY A 137 -8.18 2.73 10.13
CA GLY A 137 -8.65 4.05 9.73
C GLY A 137 -7.52 5.00 9.33
N LYS A 138 -6.29 4.76 9.80
CA LYS A 138 -5.11 5.55 9.43
C LYS A 138 -4.78 5.36 7.96
N ASP A 139 -4.71 6.46 7.21
CA ASP A 139 -4.24 6.44 5.82
C ASP A 139 -2.75 6.06 5.76
N ILE A 140 -2.39 5.23 4.78
CA ILE A 140 -1.00 4.96 4.37
C ILE A 140 -0.81 5.42 2.92
N PRO A 141 0.41 5.69 2.44
CA PRO A 141 0.62 6.03 1.03
C PRO A 141 0.06 4.95 0.08
N LEU A 142 -0.26 5.32 -1.16
CA LEU A 142 -0.56 4.30 -2.18
C LEU A 142 0.63 3.36 -2.32
N ILE A 143 0.42 2.06 -2.11
CA ILE A 143 1.43 1.05 -2.40
C ILE A 143 1.23 0.59 -3.84
N TRP A 144 2.26 0.61 -4.67
CA TRP A 144 2.16 0.04 -6.00
C TRP A 144 3.42 -0.73 -6.37
N GLY A 145 3.33 -1.73 -7.25
CA GLY A 145 4.49 -2.51 -7.65
C GLY A 145 4.30 -4.02 -7.52
N GLY A 146 5.32 -4.71 -7.05
CA GLY A 146 5.24 -6.11 -6.67
C GLY A 146 6.43 -6.94 -7.14
N SER A 147 6.29 -8.25 -7.06
CA SER A 147 7.37 -9.20 -7.28
C SER A 147 7.54 -9.53 -8.76
N ASN A 148 8.71 -9.22 -9.33
CA ASN A 148 8.98 -9.55 -10.73
C ASN A 148 9.04 -11.06 -11.02
N VAL A 149 9.28 -11.88 -9.99
CA VAL A 149 9.56 -13.32 -10.12
C VAL A 149 8.42 -14.19 -9.58
N GLY A 150 7.56 -13.63 -8.73
CA GLY A 150 6.46 -14.34 -8.09
C GLY A 150 6.94 -15.45 -7.17
N LYS A 151 6.12 -16.49 -7.03
CA LYS A 151 6.33 -17.59 -6.07
C LYS A 151 7.32 -18.65 -6.50
N GLU A 152 7.68 -18.68 -7.78
CA GLU A 152 8.40 -19.80 -8.36
C GLU A 152 9.92 -19.64 -8.33
N ARG A 153 10.45 -18.40 -8.33
CA ARG A 153 11.90 -18.13 -8.46
C ARG A 153 12.33 -16.83 -7.75
N GLY A 154 13.64 -16.63 -7.66
CA GLY A 154 14.30 -15.40 -7.19
C GLY A 154 14.04 -15.06 -5.72
N HIS A 155 14.47 -13.87 -5.31
CA HIS A 155 14.41 -13.43 -3.91
C HIS A 155 13.01 -13.42 -3.32
N THR A 156 11.96 -13.22 -4.13
CA THR A 156 10.60 -13.35 -3.63
C THR A 156 10.27 -14.78 -3.24
N SER A 157 10.60 -15.79 -4.05
CA SER A 157 10.38 -17.19 -3.66
C SER A 157 11.21 -17.63 -2.44
N GLU A 158 12.41 -17.06 -2.28
CA GLU A 158 13.32 -17.38 -1.18
C GLU A 158 12.86 -16.79 0.16
N PHE A 159 12.32 -15.57 0.14
CA PHE A 159 12.16 -14.77 1.36
C PHE A 159 10.81 -14.06 1.51
N GLY A 160 10.08 -13.83 0.42
CA GLY A 160 8.95 -12.89 0.43
C GLY A 160 7.59 -13.50 0.14
N TRP A 161 7.51 -14.59 -0.63
CA TRP A 161 6.23 -15.12 -1.09
C TRP A 161 5.35 -15.60 0.06
N GLN A 162 5.95 -16.11 1.14
CA GLN A 162 5.21 -16.51 2.32
C GLN A 162 4.47 -15.33 2.95
N ASP A 163 5.00 -14.11 2.85
CA ASP A 163 4.45 -12.93 3.49
C ASP A 163 3.64 -12.03 2.55
N ASP A 164 3.95 -12.03 1.25
CA ASP A 164 3.35 -11.13 0.25
C ASP A 164 1.82 -11.25 0.15
N PRO A 165 1.23 -12.45 -0.12
CA PRO A 165 -0.21 -12.61 -0.18
C PRO A 165 -0.90 -12.22 1.13
N ARG A 166 -0.23 -12.39 2.27
CA ARG A 166 -0.75 -12.03 3.59
C ARG A 166 -0.74 -10.52 3.80
N GLY A 167 0.33 -9.84 3.36
CA GLY A 167 0.42 -8.38 3.32
C GLY A 167 -0.63 -7.77 2.40
N TRP A 168 -0.83 -8.31 1.20
CA TRP A 168 -1.87 -7.85 0.27
C TRP A 168 -3.28 -8.10 0.82
N ALA A 169 -3.53 -9.26 1.43
CA ALA A 169 -4.77 -9.52 2.14
C ALA A 169 -4.99 -8.59 3.35
N ALA A 170 -3.92 -8.09 3.97
CA ALA A 170 -4.01 -7.07 5.03
C ALA A 170 -4.45 -5.73 4.45
N LEU A 171 -3.90 -5.32 3.31
CA LEU A 171 -4.29 -4.10 2.59
C LEU A 171 -5.76 -4.15 2.15
N GLN A 172 -6.22 -5.27 1.59
CA GLN A 172 -7.64 -5.49 1.26
C GLN A 172 -8.53 -5.32 2.51
N ARG A 173 -8.19 -6.01 3.60
CA ARG A 173 -8.98 -5.98 4.86
C ARG A 173 -9.02 -4.59 5.50
N ALA A 174 -7.90 -3.88 5.47
CA ALA A 174 -7.78 -2.52 5.98
C ALA A 174 -8.29 -1.45 5.00
N ARG A 175 -8.68 -1.85 3.78
CA ARG A 175 -9.21 -0.97 2.73
C ARG A 175 -8.23 0.17 2.45
N GLN A 176 -6.97 -0.22 2.30
CA GLN A 176 -5.88 0.69 1.95
C GLN A 176 -5.69 0.71 0.44
N PRO A 177 -5.21 1.83 -0.13
CA PRO A 177 -5.03 1.94 -1.57
C PRO A 177 -3.76 1.18 -1.99
N PHE A 178 -3.90 0.23 -2.93
CA PHE A 178 -2.75 -0.44 -3.53
C PHE A 178 -3.02 -0.98 -4.94
N VAL A 179 -1.95 -1.19 -5.72
CA VAL A 179 -1.94 -1.87 -7.03
C VAL A 179 -0.72 -2.77 -7.10
N ILE A 180 -0.89 -4.09 -7.14
CA ILE A 180 0.26 -5.01 -7.14
C ILE A 180 0.23 -6.01 -8.30
N SER A 181 1.40 -6.47 -8.73
CA SER A 181 1.56 -7.58 -9.66
C SER A 181 2.63 -8.57 -9.18
N TRP A 182 2.51 -9.83 -9.60
CA TRP A 182 3.52 -10.85 -9.34
C TRP A 182 3.76 -11.77 -10.54
N GLY A 183 4.92 -12.41 -10.52
CA GLY A 183 5.31 -13.45 -11.47
C GLY A 183 5.85 -12.91 -12.78
N LEU A 184 6.70 -13.71 -13.42
CA LEU A 184 7.28 -13.38 -14.71
C LEU A 184 6.21 -13.34 -15.80
N ASN A 185 6.39 -12.44 -16.75
CA ASN A 185 5.81 -12.64 -18.07
C ASN A 185 6.71 -13.62 -18.82
N SER A 186 6.15 -14.67 -19.41
CA SER A 186 6.90 -15.59 -20.28
C SER A 186 7.53 -14.86 -21.49
N ALA A 187 7.08 -13.65 -21.80
CA ALA A 187 7.62 -12.80 -22.86
C ALA A 187 8.88 -11.98 -22.46
N ASP A 188 9.27 -11.95 -21.18
CA ASP A 188 10.51 -11.29 -20.73
C ASP A 188 11.33 -12.21 -19.81
N PRO A 189 12.13 -13.13 -20.38
CA PRO A 189 13.01 -14.01 -19.62
C PRO A 189 14.13 -13.27 -18.88
N GLY A 190 14.31 -11.96 -19.10
CA GLY A 190 15.32 -11.13 -18.42
C GLY A 190 14.88 -10.60 -17.05
N GLY A 191 13.58 -10.65 -16.71
CA GLY A 191 13.07 -10.27 -15.39
C GLY A 191 13.29 -8.80 -15.00
N THR A 192 13.65 -7.94 -15.94
CA THR A 192 14.20 -6.61 -15.67
C THR A 192 13.12 -5.57 -15.31
N LEU A 193 11.84 -5.82 -15.58
CA LEU A 193 10.74 -4.88 -15.33
C LEU A 193 9.44 -5.60 -14.88
N GLY A 194 9.31 -6.04 -13.64
CA GLY A 194 8.11 -6.79 -13.18
C GLY A 194 6.89 -5.95 -12.81
N TYR A 195 6.62 -4.92 -13.62
CA TYR A 195 5.30 -4.29 -13.68
C TYR A 195 4.52 -4.71 -14.92
N GLN A 196 5.01 -5.67 -15.71
CA GLN A 196 4.44 -5.99 -17.02
C GLN A 196 2.99 -6.47 -16.99
N ARG A 197 2.47 -6.87 -15.82
CA ARG A 197 1.05 -7.23 -15.63
C ARG A 197 0.18 -6.10 -15.09
N ILE A 198 0.77 -5.04 -14.55
CA ILE A 198 0.04 -3.78 -14.35
C ILE A 198 -0.12 -3.15 -15.72
N ALA A 199 -1.36 -2.81 -16.07
CA ALA A 199 -1.65 -2.12 -17.33
C ALA A 199 -0.72 -0.90 -17.54
N PRO A 200 -0.07 -0.75 -18.72
CA PRO A 200 0.87 0.34 -18.97
C PRO A 200 0.29 1.74 -18.75
N GLU A 201 -1.02 1.91 -18.95
CA GLU A 201 -1.75 3.14 -18.63
C GLU A 201 -1.73 3.44 -17.14
N ILE A 202 -1.94 2.42 -16.30
CA ILE A 202 -1.87 2.54 -14.84
C ILE A 202 -0.45 2.84 -14.43
N ALA A 203 0.54 2.06 -14.88
CA ALA A 203 1.93 2.26 -14.49
C ALA A 203 2.41 3.70 -14.82
N ARG A 204 2.14 4.19 -16.04
CA ARG A 204 2.47 5.58 -16.43
C ARG A 204 1.71 6.61 -15.60
N ARG A 205 0.43 6.36 -15.30
CA ARG A 205 -0.39 7.30 -14.54
C ARG A 205 0.07 7.36 -13.09
N LEU A 206 0.26 6.22 -12.43
CA LEU A 206 0.79 6.15 -11.09
C LEU A 206 2.16 6.82 -11.04
N ALA A 207 3.09 6.49 -11.95
CA ALA A 207 4.43 7.07 -12.07
C ALA A 207 4.46 8.60 -12.04
N SER A 208 3.51 9.26 -12.71
CA SER A 208 3.48 10.72 -12.92
C SER A 208 2.51 11.50 -12.01
N ARG A 209 1.68 10.80 -11.23
CA ARG A 209 0.61 11.41 -10.43
C ARG A 209 1.14 12.20 -9.24
N ARG A 210 0.41 13.28 -8.92
CA ARG A 210 0.57 14.08 -7.70
C ARG A 210 -0.41 13.59 -6.61
N TRP A 211 0.11 13.37 -5.41
CA TRP A 211 -0.57 12.74 -4.26
C TRP A 211 -1.07 13.74 -3.21
N VAL A 212 -1.82 14.75 -3.64
CA VAL A 212 -2.42 15.75 -2.72
C VAL A 212 -3.93 15.61 -2.54
N SER A 213 -4.55 14.75 -3.34
CA SER A 213 -6.00 14.54 -3.37
C SER A 213 -6.41 13.25 -2.68
N THR A 214 -7.70 13.15 -2.36
CA THR A 214 -8.34 11.89 -1.99
C THR A 214 -8.17 10.86 -3.12
N ILE A 215 -8.07 9.58 -2.75
CA ILE A 215 -7.91 8.45 -3.68
C ILE A 215 -8.87 7.31 -3.29
N PRO A 216 -9.26 6.44 -4.23
CA PRO A 216 -10.04 5.26 -3.92
C PRO A 216 -9.11 4.13 -3.46
N ALA A 217 -9.49 3.43 -2.40
CA ALA A 217 -8.99 2.09 -2.14
C ALA A 217 -9.96 1.09 -2.76
N PHE A 218 -9.43 0.29 -3.68
CA PHE A 218 -10.15 -0.81 -4.32
C PHE A 218 -9.87 -2.11 -3.57
N SER A 219 -10.91 -2.92 -3.42
CA SER A 219 -10.79 -4.27 -2.85
C SER A 219 -11.79 -5.23 -3.46
N ASN A 220 -11.52 -6.53 -3.40
CA ASN A 220 -12.39 -7.58 -3.96
C ASN A 220 -12.75 -7.31 -5.43
N CYS A 221 -11.78 -6.93 -6.27
CA CYS A 221 -12.05 -6.70 -7.68
C CYS A 221 -12.21 -8.06 -8.38
N SER A 222 -13.25 -8.21 -9.21
CA SER A 222 -13.50 -9.46 -9.94
C SER A 222 -12.48 -9.76 -11.04
N LEU A 223 -11.53 -8.84 -11.28
CA LEU A 223 -10.38 -9.04 -12.17
C LEU A 223 -9.10 -9.33 -11.40
N ASP A 224 -9.11 -9.35 -10.07
CA ASP A 224 -7.92 -9.71 -9.29
C ASP A 224 -7.62 -11.20 -9.50
N ASP A 225 -6.35 -11.51 -9.74
CA ASP A 225 -5.85 -12.89 -9.71
C ASP A 225 -5.70 -13.35 -8.24
N ASN A 226 -5.57 -14.66 -8.01
CA ASN A 226 -5.47 -15.21 -6.66
C ASN A 226 -4.00 -15.37 -6.23
N PRO A 227 -3.45 -14.55 -5.31
CA PRO A 227 -2.08 -14.72 -4.85
C PRO A 227 -1.89 -15.89 -3.86
N GLY A 228 -2.95 -16.62 -3.51
CA GLY A 228 -2.90 -17.71 -2.55
C GLY A 228 -2.67 -17.23 -1.11
N ASN A 229 -2.15 -18.13 -0.27
CA ASN A 229 -1.98 -17.90 1.16
C ASN A 229 -0.51 -17.76 1.62
N GLY A 230 0.44 -17.76 0.67
CA GLY A 230 1.88 -17.77 0.89
C GLY A 230 2.53 -19.17 0.79
N ASP A 231 1.74 -20.24 0.70
CA ASP A 231 2.23 -21.55 0.26
C ASP A 231 2.55 -21.50 -1.25
N PRO A 232 3.76 -21.92 -1.69
CA PRO A 232 4.11 -21.96 -3.11
C PRO A 232 3.15 -22.79 -3.98
N THR A 233 2.44 -23.76 -3.38
CA THR A 233 1.48 -24.61 -4.08
C THR A 233 0.07 -24.01 -4.18
N ASP A 234 -0.20 -22.90 -3.49
CA ASP A 234 -1.52 -22.24 -3.45
C ASP A 234 -1.53 -20.94 -4.28
N GLY A 235 -2.65 -20.65 -4.93
CA GLY A 235 -2.83 -19.48 -5.80
C GLY A 235 -2.14 -19.55 -7.17
N ASP A 236 -2.30 -18.49 -7.94
CA ASP A 236 -1.76 -18.32 -9.28
C ASP A 236 -0.26 -18.00 -9.26
N SER A 237 0.51 -18.56 -10.19
CA SER A 237 1.95 -18.34 -10.28
C SER A 237 2.33 -16.90 -10.67
N CYS A 238 1.41 -16.21 -11.34
CA CYS A 238 1.54 -14.82 -11.75
C CYS A 238 0.16 -14.17 -11.73
N GLY A 239 0.13 -12.84 -11.59
CA GLY A 239 -1.14 -12.13 -11.54
C GLY A 239 -1.00 -10.67 -11.15
N GLN A 240 -2.13 -10.03 -10.90
CA GLN A 240 -2.23 -8.69 -10.35
C GLN A 240 -3.44 -8.54 -9.42
N MET A 241 -3.38 -7.50 -8.60
CA MET A 241 -4.54 -6.99 -7.87
C MET A 241 -4.68 -5.48 -8.14
N ASN A 242 -5.90 -5.05 -8.44
CA ASN A 242 -6.27 -3.69 -8.82
C ASN A 242 -5.52 -3.13 -10.06
N GLY A 243 -4.83 -3.98 -10.81
CA GLY A 243 -3.98 -3.68 -11.97
C GLY A 243 -4.72 -3.35 -13.27
N TYR A 244 -6.05 -3.25 -13.22
CA TYR A 244 -6.91 -2.78 -14.33
C TYR A 244 -7.81 -1.60 -13.95
N LEU A 245 -7.74 -1.11 -12.71
CA LEU A 245 -8.58 -0.02 -12.22
C LEU A 245 -7.81 1.30 -12.17
N LEU A 246 -8.41 2.36 -12.72
CA LEU A 246 -7.82 3.69 -12.71
C LEU A 246 -8.87 4.73 -12.30
N TRP A 247 -8.39 5.91 -11.89
CA TRP A 247 -9.24 6.99 -11.42
C TRP A 247 -8.70 8.36 -11.82
N ALA A 248 -9.60 9.35 -11.87
CA ALA A 248 -9.26 10.71 -12.28
C ALA A 248 -8.38 11.41 -11.23
N ASP A 249 -7.54 12.33 -11.69
CA ASP A 249 -6.70 13.16 -10.81
C ASP A 249 -7.46 14.42 -10.37
N ASP A 250 -8.41 14.84 -11.18
CA ASP A 250 -9.18 16.07 -11.12
C ASP A 250 -10.68 15.79 -11.02
N GLY A 251 -11.45 16.86 -10.83
CA GLY A 251 -12.90 16.81 -10.75
C GLY A 251 -13.45 15.99 -9.57
N HIS A 252 -12.61 15.57 -8.61
CA HIS A 252 -13.09 14.92 -7.39
C HIS A 252 -13.75 15.94 -6.45
N VAL A 253 -14.72 15.48 -5.66
CA VAL A 253 -15.33 16.28 -4.60
C VAL A 253 -14.91 15.70 -3.27
N ASP A 254 -14.46 16.54 -2.35
CA ASP A 254 -14.08 16.17 -0.99
C ASP A 254 -14.57 17.26 -0.04
N THR A 255 -15.80 17.10 0.44
CA THR A 255 -16.45 17.99 1.40
C THR A 255 -16.95 17.17 2.58
N GLN A 256 -17.35 17.83 3.67
CA GLN A 256 -17.86 17.12 4.85
C GLN A 256 -19.11 16.27 4.55
N ALA A 257 -19.95 16.69 3.59
CA ALA A 257 -21.21 16.02 3.28
C ALA A 257 -21.14 15.11 2.05
N LYS A 258 -20.07 15.21 1.24
CA LYS A 258 -20.03 14.62 -0.09
C LYS A 258 -18.62 14.27 -0.53
N TRP A 259 -18.48 13.07 -1.10
CA TRP A 259 -17.30 12.61 -1.81
C TRP A 259 -17.67 12.18 -3.23
N GLU A 260 -16.86 12.54 -4.22
CA GLU A 260 -17.05 12.05 -5.59
C GLU A 260 -15.73 11.77 -6.30
N MET A 261 -15.75 10.76 -7.18
CA MET A 261 -14.61 10.42 -8.01
C MET A 261 -15.04 9.71 -9.28
N THR A 262 -14.27 9.91 -10.35
CA THR A 262 -14.44 9.14 -11.59
C THR A 262 -13.43 7.98 -11.60
N VAL A 263 -13.93 6.76 -11.77
CA VAL A 263 -13.15 5.51 -11.85
C VAL A 263 -13.47 4.76 -13.14
N TRP A 264 -12.57 3.92 -13.64
CA TRP A 264 -12.80 3.10 -14.85
C TRP A 264 -11.90 1.87 -14.92
N VAL A 265 -12.32 0.91 -15.73
CA VAL A 265 -11.47 -0.18 -16.21
C VAL A 265 -10.64 0.33 -17.39
N VAL A 266 -9.33 0.14 -17.39
CA VAL A 266 -8.45 0.61 -18.47
C VAL A 266 -8.63 -0.17 -19.77
N GLY A 267 -8.33 0.46 -20.90
CA GLY A 267 -8.55 -0.13 -22.23
C GLY A 267 -7.83 -1.47 -22.46
N SER A 268 -6.63 -1.60 -21.89
CA SER A 268 -5.79 -2.80 -21.93
C SER A 268 -6.29 -3.97 -21.06
N SER A 269 -7.32 -3.77 -20.23
CA SER A 269 -7.95 -4.87 -19.51
C SER A 269 -8.60 -5.86 -20.48
N PRO A 270 -8.49 -7.19 -20.24
CA PRO A 270 -9.15 -8.20 -21.09
C PRO A 270 -10.68 -8.06 -21.04
N GLU A 271 -11.22 -7.66 -19.89
CA GLU A 271 -12.65 -7.52 -19.67
C GLU A 271 -13.13 -6.09 -19.92
N ARG A 272 -14.40 -5.95 -20.30
CA ARG A 272 -15.02 -4.62 -20.53
C ARG A 272 -15.43 -3.93 -19.23
N GLU A 273 -15.60 -4.70 -18.17
CA GLU A 273 -16.09 -4.25 -16.86
C GLU A 273 -15.63 -5.19 -15.75
N CYS A 274 -15.77 -4.73 -14.51
CA CYS A 274 -15.57 -5.54 -13.31
C CYS A 274 -16.58 -5.15 -12.22
N THR A 275 -16.61 -5.96 -11.16
CA THR A 275 -17.16 -5.56 -9.87
C THR A 275 -16.04 -5.33 -8.88
N VAL A 276 -16.16 -4.34 -8.00
CA VAL A 276 -15.13 -3.99 -7.01
C VAL A 276 -15.75 -3.31 -5.79
N ASP A 277 -15.15 -3.48 -4.62
CA ASP A 277 -15.46 -2.67 -3.45
C ASP A 277 -14.62 -1.38 -3.46
N LEU A 278 -15.24 -0.23 -3.21
CA LEU A 278 -14.57 1.09 -3.21
C LEU A 278 -14.69 1.75 -1.85
N THR A 279 -13.56 2.20 -1.29
CA THR A 279 -13.50 3.00 -0.06
C THR A 279 -12.75 4.31 -0.30
N PRO A 280 -13.32 5.50 -0.06
CA PRO A 280 -12.59 6.76 -0.09
C PRO A 280 -11.47 6.80 0.96
N ARG A 281 -10.24 7.14 0.54
CA ARG A 281 -9.06 7.29 1.40
C ARG A 281 -8.37 8.64 1.14
N HIS A 282 -7.50 9.05 2.07
CA HIS A 282 -6.80 10.34 2.03
C HIS A 282 -7.74 11.55 1.94
N CYS A 283 -9.00 11.39 2.34
CA CYS A 283 -9.98 12.49 2.34
C CYS A 283 -9.52 13.57 3.31
N LYS A 284 -9.58 14.83 2.89
CA LYS A 284 -9.26 15.99 3.71
C LYS A 284 -10.48 16.46 4.49
N ARG A 285 -11.68 16.40 3.89
CA ARG A 285 -12.91 16.96 4.50
C ARG A 285 -14.00 15.92 4.67
N PHE A 286 -14.10 14.94 3.77
CA PHE A 286 -15.00 13.82 3.90
C PHE A 286 -14.49 12.88 4.99
N LYS A 287 -14.91 13.13 6.23
CA LYS A 287 -14.56 12.36 7.43
C LYS A 287 -15.83 11.81 8.07
N PRO A 288 -16.37 10.70 7.55
CA PRO A 288 -17.61 10.11 8.05
C PRO A 288 -17.54 9.72 9.53
N PRO A 289 -18.50 10.15 10.36
CA PRO A 289 -18.60 9.62 11.73
C PRO A 289 -18.98 8.14 11.70
N PRO A 290 -18.41 7.29 12.57
CA PRO A 290 -18.82 5.90 12.70
C PRO A 290 -20.33 5.71 12.85
N GLY A 291 -20.87 4.69 12.18
CA GLY A 291 -22.31 4.35 12.18
C GLY A 291 -23.20 5.26 11.32
N ARG A 292 -22.66 6.35 10.76
CA ARG A 292 -23.42 7.26 9.89
C ARG A 292 -23.77 6.60 8.56
N LYS A 293 -25.02 6.76 8.12
CA LYS A 293 -25.49 6.29 6.81
C LYS A 293 -25.25 7.33 5.72
N TYR A 294 -24.96 6.82 4.52
CA TYR A 294 -24.74 7.58 3.30
C TYR A 294 -25.53 6.95 2.16
N THR A 295 -26.06 7.78 1.26
CA THR A 295 -26.49 7.33 -0.06
C THR A 295 -25.33 7.40 -1.03
N TRP A 296 -25.37 6.56 -2.04
CA TRP A 296 -24.40 6.61 -3.12
C TRP A 296 -25.02 6.31 -4.47
N THR A 297 -24.39 6.82 -5.52
CA THR A 297 -24.74 6.55 -6.92
C THR A 297 -23.49 6.25 -7.74
N ASN A 298 -23.68 5.46 -8.78
CA ASN A 298 -22.72 5.15 -9.81
C ASN A 298 -23.33 5.51 -11.16
N THR A 299 -22.81 6.57 -11.79
CA THR A 299 -23.33 7.08 -13.06
C THR A 299 -22.33 6.78 -14.18
N SER A 300 -22.78 6.12 -15.25
CA SER A 300 -21.95 5.93 -16.44
C SER A 300 -21.77 7.27 -17.15
N LEU A 301 -20.53 7.67 -17.41
CA LEU A 301 -20.25 8.90 -18.16
C LEU A 301 -20.47 8.72 -19.66
N ALA A 302 -20.47 7.48 -20.16
CA ALA A 302 -20.75 7.19 -21.56
C ALA A 302 -22.23 7.40 -21.93
N THR A 303 -23.15 7.06 -21.02
CA THR A 303 -24.60 7.14 -21.27
C THR A 303 -25.32 8.20 -20.45
N GLY A 304 -24.69 8.72 -19.40
CA GLY A 304 -25.32 9.60 -18.41
C GLY A 304 -26.29 8.87 -17.45
N ALA A 305 -26.48 7.56 -17.61
CA ALA A 305 -27.44 6.80 -16.82
C ALA A 305 -26.86 6.35 -15.47
N SER A 306 -27.72 6.30 -14.44
CA SER A 306 -27.39 5.65 -13.17
C SER A 306 -27.31 4.14 -13.38
N VAL A 307 -26.12 3.58 -13.20
CA VAL A 307 -25.84 2.13 -13.34
C VAL A 307 -26.17 1.39 -12.05
N GLN A 308 -25.86 2.00 -10.90
CA GLN A 308 -26.17 1.47 -9.58
C GLN A 308 -26.40 2.61 -8.59
N ALA A 309 -27.14 2.34 -7.53
CA ALA A 309 -27.28 3.21 -6.38
C ALA A 309 -27.54 2.38 -5.13
N GLY A 310 -27.29 2.96 -3.96
CA GLY A 310 -27.55 2.25 -2.71
C GLY A 310 -27.27 3.09 -1.48
N THR A 311 -27.10 2.39 -0.36
CA THR A 311 -26.69 2.98 0.91
C THR A 311 -25.45 2.29 1.43
N ALA A 312 -24.65 3.01 2.22
CA ALA A 312 -23.49 2.49 2.92
C ALA A 312 -23.43 3.08 4.32
N VAL A 313 -22.84 2.34 5.26
CA VAL A 313 -22.65 2.79 6.64
C VAL A 313 -21.16 2.95 6.88
N ALA A 314 -20.76 4.10 7.43
CA ALA A 314 -19.40 4.28 7.92
C ALA A 314 -19.15 3.28 9.05
N ASP A 315 -18.09 2.49 8.95
CA ASP A 315 -17.76 1.52 9.99
C ASP A 315 -17.19 2.17 11.25
N ARG A 316 -16.72 1.35 12.21
CA ARG A 316 -16.14 1.84 13.47
C ARG A 316 -14.92 2.75 13.28
N TRP A 317 -14.27 2.71 12.11
CA TRP A 317 -13.11 3.52 11.75
C TRP A 317 -13.49 4.75 10.90
N GLY A 318 -14.78 4.98 10.65
CA GLY A 318 -15.26 6.06 9.80
C GLY A 318 -15.06 5.79 8.30
N LEU A 319 -14.82 4.54 7.90
CA LEU A 319 -14.63 4.16 6.50
C LEU A 319 -15.98 3.80 5.88
N VAL A 320 -16.32 4.46 4.76
CA VAL A 320 -17.52 4.16 3.96
C VAL A 320 -17.10 3.31 2.77
N THR A 321 -17.60 2.07 2.71
CA THR A 321 -17.26 1.12 1.63
C THR A 321 -18.49 0.82 0.80
N LEU A 322 -18.40 1.06 -0.51
CA LEU A 322 -19.40 0.68 -1.50
C LEU A 322 -19.07 -0.73 -1.98
N LYS A 323 -19.97 -1.70 -1.78
CA LYS A 323 -19.70 -3.10 -2.14
C LYS A 323 -20.21 -3.44 -3.53
N GLY A 324 -19.46 -4.25 -4.28
CA GLY A 324 -19.90 -4.79 -5.58
C GLY A 324 -20.20 -3.71 -6.63
N LEU A 325 -19.42 -2.63 -6.62
CA LEU A 325 -19.53 -1.53 -7.57
C LEU A 325 -19.14 -2.02 -8.98
N ARG A 326 -20.04 -1.87 -9.95
CA ARG A 326 -19.79 -2.14 -11.37
C ARG A 326 -19.00 -1.00 -11.98
N VAL A 327 -17.82 -1.28 -12.53
CA VAL A 327 -16.97 -0.29 -13.18
C VAL A 327 -16.65 -0.78 -14.59
N ASP A 328 -16.78 0.09 -15.58
CA ASP A 328 -16.57 -0.23 -16.99
C ASP A 328 -15.54 0.70 -17.65
N LYS A 329 -15.20 0.40 -18.92
CA LYS A 329 -14.26 1.22 -19.73
C LYS A 329 -14.80 2.62 -20.09
N GLY A 330 -16.11 2.82 -20.01
CA GLY A 330 -16.82 4.07 -20.31
C GLY A 330 -16.80 5.11 -19.17
N LYS A 331 -16.09 4.82 -18.08
CA LYS A 331 -15.95 5.64 -16.87
C LYS A 331 -17.23 5.78 -16.06
N ASN A 332 -17.05 5.68 -14.75
CA ASN A 332 -18.10 5.68 -13.76
C ASN A 332 -17.86 6.82 -12.77
N ARG A 333 -18.82 7.73 -12.66
CA ARG A 333 -18.83 8.77 -11.63
C ARG A 333 -19.50 8.24 -10.38
N ILE A 334 -18.70 8.09 -9.34
CA ILE A 334 -19.13 7.60 -8.02
C ILE A 334 -19.40 8.80 -7.14
N SER A 335 -20.58 8.86 -6.54
CA SER A 335 -20.99 9.91 -5.60
C SER A 335 -21.43 9.28 -4.30
N ILE A 336 -20.92 9.79 -3.18
CA ILE A 336 -21.31 9.40 -1.83
C ILE A 336 -21.77 10.66 -1.10
N GLN A 337 -22.98 10.64 -0.56
CA GLN A 337 -23.60 11.81 0.06
C GLN A 337 -24.24 11.44 1.39
N ARG A 338 -24.12 12.34 2.37
CA ARG A 338 -24.75 12.15 3.68
C ARG A 338 -26.26 12.08 3.51
N GLN A 339 -26.89 11.10 4.16
CA GLN A 339 -28.35 11.00 4.28
C GLN A 339 -28.92 12.13 5.12
#